data_AF-A0A2M7TYJ0-F1
#
_entry.id   AF-A0A2M7TYJ0-F1
#
_cell.length_a   1.000
_cell.length_b   1.000
_cell.length_c   1.000
_cell.angle_alpha   90.00
_cell.angle_beta   90.00
_cell.angle_gamma   90.00
#
_symmetry.space_group_name_H-M   'P 1'
#
loop_
_entity.id
_entity.type
_entity.pdbx_description
1 polymer ?
#
loop_
_entity_poly.entity_id
_entity_poly.type
_entity_poly.pdbx_seq_one_letter_code
_entity_poly.pdbx_strand_id
1 'polypeptide(L)' 'MTIIGLKELRQNATEIVARAQKGERFIVVKRSKPVLTVGPPPQSDTDLDQWLEQYISDNRELLVALKDK' A
#
# COMPACT_ATOMS: atom_id res chain seq x y z
N MET A 1 -3.05 -5.79 6.92
CA MET A 1 -2.25 -4.66 6.41
C MET A 1 -1.30 -4.24 7.52
N THR A 2 0.02 -4.26 7.28
CA THR A 2 1.06 -4.08 8.31
C THR A 2 1.50 -2.61 8.36
N ILE A 3 1.66 -2.00 9.54
CA ILE A 3 2.11 -0.60 9.66
C ILE A 3 3.58 -0.59 10.10
N ILE A 4 4.44 0.13 9.36
CA ILE A 4 5.87 0.27 9.65
C ILE A 4 6.31 1.73 9.62
N GLY A 5 7.36 2.06 10.36
CA GLY A 5 7.94 3.40 10.33
C GLY A 5 8.83 3.64 9.10
N LEU A 6 8.93 4.89 8.63
CA LEU A 6 9.87 5.24 7.54
C LEU A 6 11.33 4.91 7.89
N LYS A 7 11.71 5.01 9.17
CA LYS A 7 13.05 4.62 9.64
C LYS A 7 13.27 3.11 9.51
N GLU A 8 12.27 2.32 9.86
CA GLU A 8 12.29 0.86 9.76
C GLU A 8 12.40 0.42 8.31
N LEU A 9 11.60 1.02 7.40
CA LEU A 9 11.73 0.80 5.97
C LEU A 9 13.16 1.05 5.48
N ARG A 10 13.77 2.17 5.89
CA ARG A 10 15.14 2.52 5.49
C ARG A 10 16.17 1.52 6.01
N GLN A 11 15.97 0.96 7.20
CA GLN A 11 16.92 0.02 7.81
C GLN A 11 16.76 -1.41 7.28
N ASN A 12 15.55 -1.80 6.88
CA ASN A 12 15.20 -3.18 6.53
C ASN A 12 14.66 -3.31 5.10
N ALA A 13 15.07 -2.42 4.19
CA ALA A 13 14.48 -2.29 2.85
C ALA A 13 14.43 -3.62 2.09
N THR A 14 15.54 -4.36 2.04
CA THR A 14 15.63 -5.65 1.33
C THR A 14 14.63 -6.68 1.85
N GLU A 15 14.54 -6.82 3.18
CA GLU A 15 13.63 -7.78 3.81
C GLU A 15 12.16 -7.40 3.59
N ILE A 16 11.84 -6.11 3.72
CA ILE A 16 10.49 -5.60 3.49
C ILE A 16 10.08 -5.80 2.03
N VAL A 17 10.99 -5.55 1.07
CA VAL A 17 10.74 -5.80 -0.35
C VAL A 17 10.53 -7.30 -0.62
N ALA A 18 11.33 -8.18 -0.04
CA ALA A 18 11.17 -9.63 -0.19
C ALA A 18 9.83 -10.12 0.35
N ARG A 19 9.35 -9.56 1.47
CA ARG A 19 8.02 -9.84 2.02
C ARG A 19 6.90 -9.26 1.16
N ALA A 20 7.09 -8.05 0.64
CA ALA A 20 6.14 -7.43 -0.27
C ALA A 20 5.95 -8.26 -1.55
N GLN A 21 7.04 -8.77 -2.14
CA GLN A 21 6.99 -9.65 -3.30
C GLN A 21 6.24 -10.97 -3.02
N LYS A 22 6.15 -11.40 -1.76
CA LYS A 22 5.36 -12.57 -1.34
C LYS A 22 3.88 -12.26 -1.08
N GLY A 23 3.42 -11.04 -1.36
CA GLY A 23 2.03 -10.64 -1.21
C GLY A 23 1.74 -9.76 0.01
N GLU A 24 2.72 -9.49 0.87
CA GLU A 24 2.48 -8.63 2.03
C GLU A 24 2.36 -7.16 1.63
N ARG A 25 1.46 -6.41 2.29
CA ARG A 25 1.28 -4.97 2.08
C ARG A 25 1.54 -4.19 3.36
N PHE A 26 2.32 -3.12 3.23
CA PHE A 26 2.77 -2.27 4.32
C PHE A 26 2.28 -0.84 4.13
N ILE A 27 1.71 -0.23 5.17
CA ILE A 27 1.54 1.22 5.27
C ILE A 27 2.78 1.77 5.97
N VAL A 28 3.47 2.67 5.29
CA VAL A 28 4.64 3.34 5.83
C VAL A 28 4.21 4.67 6.42
N VAL A 29 4.57 4.91 7.68
CA VAL A 29 4.23 6.13 8.40
C VAL A 29 5.47 6.96 8.75
N LYS A 30 5.31 8.28 8.76
CA LYS A 30 6.30 9.25 9.29
C LYS A 30 5.59 10.15 10.29
N ARG A 31 6.04 10.15 11.55
CA ARG A 31 5.40 10.88 12.66
C ARG A 31 3.89 10.57 12.74
N SER A 32 3.55 9.28 12.72
CA SER A 32 2.17 8.75 12.75
C SER A 32 1.26 9.15 11.57
N LYS A 33 1.81 9.77 10.52
CA LYS A 33 1.08 10.06 9.29
C LYS A 33 1.46 9.06 8.21
N PRO A 34 0.49 8.39 7.55
CA PRO A 34 0.77 7.59 6.35
C PRO A 34 1.47 8.44 5.29
N VAL A 35 2.53 7.90 4.68
CA VAL A 35 3.28 8.59 3.62
C VAL A 35 3.36 7.80 2.32
N LEU A 36 3.31 6.47 2.37
CA LEU A 36 3.26 5.60 1.21
C LEU A 36 2.81 4.19 1.59
N THR A 37 2.45 3.40 0.59
CA THR A 37 2.18 1.97 0.72
C THR A 37 3.25 1.19 -0.05
N VAL A 38 3.76 0.11 0.55
CA VAL A 38 4.65 -0.86 -0.13
C VAL A 38 3.89 -2.16 -0.31
N GLY A 39 3.87 -2.68 -1.52
CA GLY A 39 3.25 -3.96 -1.86
C GLY A 39 3.82 -4.49 -3.16
N PRO A 40 3.47 -5.72 -3.55
CA PRO A 40 3.86 -6.23 -4.85
C PRO A 40 3.19 -5.39 -5.95
N PRO A 41 3.91 -5.08 -7.05
CA PRO A 41 3.25 -4.51 -8.22
C PRO A 41 2.28 -5.55 -8.82
N PRO A 42 1.15 -5.13 -9.40
CA PRO A 42 0.33 -6.02 -10.20
C PRO A 42 1.16 -6.57 -11.38
N GLN A 43 1.04 -7.88 -11.66
CA GLN A 43 1.83 -8.56 -12.69
C GLN A 43 1.00 -9.00 -13.90
N SER A 44 -0.32 -8.88 -13.82
CA SER A 44 -1.26 -9.17 -14.90
C SER A 44 -2.45 -8.21 -14.82
N ASP A 45 -3.25 -8.15 -15.87
CA ASP A 45 -4.51 -7.39 -15.89
C ASP A 45 -5.44 -7.86 -14.75
N THR A 46 -5.53 -9.17 -14.54
CA THR A 46 -6.28 -9.77 -13.43
C THR A 46 -5.77 -9.30 -12.06
N ASP A 47 -4.45 -9.22 -11.86
CA ASP A 47 -3.88 -8.73 -10.60
C ASP A 47 -4.11 -7.23 -10.41
N LEU A 48 -4.10 -6.47 -11.51
CA LEU A 48 -4.38 -5.05 -11.51
C LEU A 48 -5.84 -4.78 -11.13
N ASP A 49 -6.77 -5.53 -11.70
CA ASP A 49 -8.20 -5.43 -11.39
C ASP A 49 -8.45 -5.72 -9.91
N GLN A 50 -7.92 -6.82 -9.38
CA GLN A 50 -8.04 -7.15 -7.95
C GLN A 50 -7.40 -6.09 -7.05
N TRP A 51 -6.26 -5.53 -7.46
CA TRP A 51 -5.62 -4.45 -6.73
C TRP A 51 -6.46 -3.18 -6.73
N LEU A 52 -7.04 -2.80 -7.87
CA LEU A 52 -7.92 -1.63 -8.02
C LEU A 52 -9.19 -1.79 -7.19
N GLU A 53 -9.84 -2.96 -7.24
CA GLU A 53 -11.02 -3.26 -6.43
C GLU A 53 -10.73 -3.11 -4.94
N GLN A 54 -9.61 -3.68 -4.46
CA GLN A 54 -9.18 -3.53 -3.08
C GLN A 54 -8.90 -2.07 -2.74
N TYR A 55 -8.20 -1.34 -3.61
CA TYR A 55 -7.87 0.06 -3.41
C TYR A 55 -9.12 0.94 -3.32
N ILE A 56 -10.09 0.71 -4.20
CA ILE A 56 -11.38 1.42 -4.19
C ILE A 56 -12.15 1.13 -2.92
N SER A 57 -12.18 -0.14 -2.48
CA SER A 57 -12.82 -0.56 -1.24
C SER A 57 -12.19 0.15 -0.03
N ASP A 58 -10.86 0.12 0.08
CA ASP A 58 -10.10 0.69 1.19
C ASP A 58 -10.21 2.22 1.27
N ASN A 59 -10.45 2.89 0.14
CA ASN A 59 -10.42 4.36 0.02
C ASN A 59 -11.78 4.95 -0.40
N ARG A 60 -12.88 4.22 -0.18
CA ARG A 60 -14.21 4.60 -0.68
C ARG A 60 -14.61 6.02 -0.31
N GLU A 61 -14.38 6.44 0.93
CA GLU A 61 -14.72 7.79 1.41
C GLU A 61 -13.94 8.89 0.68
N LEU A 62 -12.64 8.66 0.43
CA LEU A 62 -11.79 9.60 -0.29
C LEU A 62 -12.23 9.73 -1.76
N LEU A 63 -12.63 8.61 -2.37
CA LEU A 63 -13.10 8.58 -3.77
C LEU A 63 -14.48 9.20 -3.93
N VAL A 64 -15.38 9.03 -2.95
CA VAL A 64 -16.67 9.74 -2.94
C VAL A 64 -16.45 11.25 -2.84
N ALA A 65 -15.58 11.71 -1.94
CA ALA A 65 -15.24 13.13 -1.81
C ALA A 65 -14.58 13.72 -3.07
N LEU A 66 -13.94 12.90 -3.90
CA LEU A 66 -13.41 13.32 -5.21
C LEU A 66 -14.52 13.57 -6.22
N LYS A 67 -15.61 12.78 -6.18
CA LYS A 67 -16.74 12.89 -7.12
C LYS A 67 -17.52 14.19 -6.94
N ASP A 68 -17.48 14.78 -5.74
CA ASP A 68 -18.17 16.02 -5.38
C ASP A 68 -17.29 17.28 -5.58
N LYS A 69 -16.09 17.14 -6.13
CA LYS A 69 -15.20 18.25 -6.53
C LYS A 69 -15.27 18.51 -8.03
#